data_AF-A0A1U6JRA5-F1
#
_entry.id   AF-A0A1U6JRA5-F1
#
_cell.length_a   1.000
_cell.length_b   1.000
_cell.length_c   1.000
_cell.angle_alpha   90.00
_cell.angle_beta   90.00
_cell.angle_gamma   90.00
#
_symmetry.space_group_name_H-M   'P 1'
#
loop_
_entity.id
_entity.type
_entity.pdbx_description
1 polymer ?
#
loop_
_entity_poly.entity_id
_entity_poly.type
_entity_poly.pdbx_seq_one_letter_code
_entity_poly.pdbx_strand_id
1 'polypeptide(L)'
;MIPWLKNYAFPEEAKFKDVNYAKNIYINVIKEIWKQGTTRVVLFSSLHKEGTRVLFDLLIKSGLGAYVGKVNMDRNSPEYLIEDTNQSISDTEDIIKEYIDKSDLVKPIITPRFVPSCTPELMKKLGELSEKYDLLIQSHLSENHLEIEWIKELHRECSSEK
;
A
#
# COMPACT_ATOMS: atom_id res chain seq x y z
N MET A 1 13.59 5.56 11.73
CA MET A 1 12.48 5.02 10.92
C MET A 1 11.26 4.65 11.77
N ILE A 2 11.35 3.64 12.64
CA ILE A 2 10.21 3.21 13.48
C ILE A 2 9.61 4.33 14.37
N PRO A 3 10.40 5.20 15.05
CA PRO A 3 9.83 6.32 15.79
C PRO A 3 9.10 7.33 14.90
N TRP A 4 9.60 7.56 13.68
CA TRP A 4 8.97 8.47 12.73
C TRP A 4 7.63 7.92 12.23
N LEU A 5 7.55 6.61 11.94
CA LEU A 5 6.30 5.95 11.58
C LEU A 5 5.23 6.16 12.66
N LYS A 6 5.60 5.91 13.92
CA LYS A 6 4.68 6.04 15.06
C LYS A 6 4.27 7.49 15.34
N ASN A 7 5.18 8.44 15.19
CA ASN A 7 4.94 9.83 15.59
C ASN A 7 4.29 10.68 14.48
N TYR A 8 4.47 10.31 13.20
CA TYR A 8 4.05 11.14 12.07
C TYR A 8 3.24 10.38 11.03
N ALA A 9 3.76 9.26 10.51
CA ALA A 9 3.13 8.58 9.38
C ALA A 9 1.78 7.95 9.77
N PHE A 10 1.74 7.12 10.82
CA PHE A 10 0.52 6.42 11.20
C PHE A 10 -0.63 7.35 11.61
N PRO A 11 -0.41 8.41 12.42
CA PRO A 11 -1.46 9.37 12.74
C PRO A 11 -2.02 10.09 11.50
N GLU A 12 -1.17 10.35 10.51
CA GLU A 12 -1.58 11.04 9.29
C GLU A 12 -2.34 10.11 8.34
N GLU A 13 -1.84 8.89 8.12
CA GLU A 13 -2.47 7.87 7.29
C GLU A 13 -3.86 7.45 7.83
N ALA A 14 -4.04 7.45 9.15
CA ALA A 14 -5.33 7.14 9.79
C ALA A 14 -6.45 8.10 9.35
N LYS A 15 -6.12 9.36 9.01
CA LYS A 15 -7.10 10.36 8.55
C LYS A 15 -7.68 10.02 7.18
N PHE A 16 -7.01 9.20 6.38
CA PHE A 16 -7.49 8.75 5.06
C PHE A 16 -8.69 7.79 5.14
N LYS A 17 -9.12 7.41 6.35
CA LYS A 17 -10.43 6.82 6.58
C LYS A 17 -11.57 7.77 6.18
N ASP A 18 -11.37 9.08 6.32
CA ASP A 18 -12.30 10.09 5.80
C ASP A 18 -12.02 10.33 4.31
N VAL A 19 -12.99 9.94 3.49
CA VAL A 19 -12.95 10.09 2.03
C VAL A 19 -12.81 11.56 1.59
N ASN A 20 -13.39 12.51 2.32
CA ASN A 20 -13.24 13.93 1.98
C ASN A 20 -11.82 14.42 2.26
N TYR A 21 -11.24 13.97 3.37
CA TYR A 21 -9.85 14.24 3.68
C TYR A 21 -8.92 13.69 2.60
N ALA A 22 -9.06 12.39 2.30
CA ALA A 22 -8.30 11.70 1.27
C ALA A 22 -8.38 12.43 -0.08
N LYS A 23 -9.60 12.76 -0.53
CA LYS A 23 -9.85 13.48 -1.77
C LYS A 23 -9.11 14.83 -1.83
N ASN A 24 -9.20 15.63 -0.76
CA ASN A 24 -8.56 16.93 -0.71
C ASN A 24 -7.03 16.82 -0.82
N ILE A 25 -6.43 15.86 -0.11
CA ILE A 25 -4.99 15.63 -0.17
C ILE A 25 -4.57 15.12 -1.55
N TYR A 26 -5.26 14.13 -2.11
CA TYR A 26 -4.90 13.56 -3.41
C TYR A 26 -5.02 14.54 -4.56
N ILE A 27 -6.01 15.45 -4.54
CA ILE A 27 -6.10 16.53 -5.54
C ILE A 27 -4.82 17.39 -5.50
N ASN A 28 -4.31 17.71 -4.31
CA ASN A 28 -3.11 18.51 -4.16
C ASN A 28 -1.85 17.74 -4.61
N VAL A 29 -1.74 16.46 -4.25
CA VAL A 29 -0.64 15.59 -4.69
C VAL A 29 -0.58 15.50 -6.20
N ILE A 30 -1.71 15.21 -6.87
CA ILE A 30 -1.79 15.09 -8.32
C ILE A 30 -1.42 16.41 -9.02
N LYS A 31 -1.90 17.55 -8.50
CA LYS A 31 -1.51 18.87 -9.01
C LYS A 31 -0.01 19.09 -8.93
N GLU A 32 0.62 18.72 -7.81
CA GLU A 32 2.06 18.90 -7.63
C GLU A 32 2.87 17.96 -8.53
N ILE A 33 2.46 16.70 -8.68
CA ILE A 33 3.07 15.73 -9.62
C ILE A 33 3.11 16.31 -11.04
N TRP A 34 1.98 16.85 -11.50
CA TRP A 34 1.89 17.50 -12.81
C TRP A 34 2.80 18.72 -12.91
N LYS A 35 2.81 19.57 -11.88
CA LYS A 35 3.64 20.78 -11.83
C LYS A 35 5.13 20.47 -11.91
N GLN A 36 5.57 19.35 -11.34
CA GLN A 36 6.95 18.88 -11.41
C GLN A 36 7.27 18.10 -12.71
N GLY A 37 6.31 17.96 -13.63
CA GLY A 37 6.53 17.27 -14.91
C GLY A 37 6.64 15.75 -14.80
N THR A 38 6.26 15.16 -13.65
CA THR A 38 6.25 13.71 -13.48
C THR A 38 5.00 13.13 -14.14
N THR A 39 5.18 12.25 -15.13
CA THR A 39 4.08 11.70 -15.94
C THR A 39 3.67 10.28 -15.53
N ARG A 40 4.51 9.58 -14.75
CA ARG A 40 4.24 8.25 -14.21
C ARG A 40 4.68 8.12 -12.76
N VAL A 41 3.86 7.50 -11.92
CA VAL A 41 4.14 7.29 -10.49
C VAL A 41 3.78 5.89 -10.02
N VAL A 42 4.42 5.42 -8.95
CA VAL A 42 4.01 4.21 -8.22
C VAL A 42 3.71 4.67 -6.79
N LEU A 43 2.46 4.48 -6.35
CA LEU A 43 1.96 5.10 -5.12
C LEU A 43 1.50 4.04 -4.13
N PHE A 44 1.95 4.22 -2.90
CA PHE A 44 1.33 3.65 -1.72
C PHE A 44 0.15 4.55 -1.34
N SER A 45 -1.04 3.96 -1.21
CA SER A 45 -2.20 4.62 -0.60
C SER A 45 -2.09 4.51 0.93
N SER A 46 -3.22 4.52 1.63
CA SER A 46 -3.35 3.98 2.98
C SER A 46 -3.96 2.57 2.95
N LEU A 47 -4.19 1.96 4.11
CA LEU A 47 -4.93 0.69 4.20
C LEU A 47 -6.42 0.82 3.89
N HIS A 48 -6.96 2.05 3.85
CA HIS A 48 -8.40 2.29 3.70
C HIS A 48 -8.83 2.10 2.24
N LYS A 49 -9.77 1.17 2.03
CA LYS A 49 -10.31 0.84 0.70
C LYS A 49 -10.93 2.04 -0.02
N GLU A 50 -11.86 2.74 0.64
CA GLU A 50 -12.56 3.87 0.03
C GLU A 50 -11.62 5.04 -0.28
N GLY A 51 -10.65 5.31 0.59
CA GLY A 51 -9.59 6.28 0.30
C GLY A 51 -8.78 5.88 -0.93
N THR A 52 -8.47 4.59 -1.09
CA THR A 52 -7.74 4.09 -2.27
C THR A 52 -8.55 4.22 -3.55
N ARG A 53 -9.86 3.94 -3.54
CA ARG A 53 -10.76 4.16 -4.68
C ARG A 53 -10.73 5.60 -5.18
N VAL A 54 -10.80 6.56 -4.24
CA VAL A 54 -10.71 7.99 -4.55
C VAL A 54 -9.40 8.33 -5.26
N LEU A 55 -8.28 7.77 -4.81
CA LEU A 55 -6.98 7.99 -5.45
C LEU A 55 -6.96 7.49 -6.89
N PHE A 56 -7.46 6.27 -7.13
CA PHE A 56 -7.59 5.71 -8.48
C PHE A 56 -8.43 6.61 -9.39
N ASP A 57 -9.65 6.95 -8.97
CA ASP A 57 -10.57 7.76 -9.79
C ASP A 57 -9.99 9.14 -10.12
N LEU A 58 -9.28 9.76 -9.17
CA LEU A 58 -8.61 11.05 -9.40
C LEU A 58 -7.42 10.93 -10.35
N LEU A 59 -6.60 9.88 -10.23
CA LEU A 59 -5.47 9.64 -11.13
C LEU A 59 -5.93 9.37 -12.57
N ILE A 60 -6.95 8.51 -12.73
CA ILE A 60 -7.56 8.23 -14.04
C ILE A 60 -8.06 9.52 -14.67
N LYS A 61 -8.81 10.33 -13.91
CA LYS A 61 -9.32 11.62 -14.39
C LYS A 61 -8.20 12.60 -14.75
N SER A 62 -7.06 12.52 -14.08
CA SER A 62 -5.93 13.43 -14.30
C SER A 62 -5.11 13.10 -15.56
N GLY A 63 -5.24 11.90 -16.11
CA GLY A 63 -4.45 11.44 -17.25
C GLY A 63 -3.00 11.03 -16.92
N LEU A 64 -2.64 10.91 -15.64
CA LEU A 64 -1.34 10.38 -15.22
C LEU A 64 -1.28 8.86 -15.42
N GLY A 65 -0.10 8.35 -15.76
CA GLY A 65 0.19 6.93 -15.60
C GLY A 65 0.47 6.60 -14.14
N ALA A 66 -0.11 5.55 -13.60
CA ALA A 66 0.15 5.18 -12.22
C ALA A 66 0.01 3.69 -11.93
N TYR A 67 0.80 3.20 -10.99
CA TYR A 67 0.48 2.00 -10.23
C TYR A 67 0.04 2.42 -8.82
N VAL A 68 -1.09 1.91 -8.35
CA VAL A 68 -1.65 2.26 -7.05
C VAL A 68 -1.98 1.00 -6.26
N GLY A 69 -1.55 0.96 -5.01
CA GLY A 69 -1.90 -0.15 -4.12
C GLY A 69 -2.45 0.32 -2.79
N LYS A 70 -3.52 -0.35 -2.36
CA LYS A 70 -3.97 -0.33 -0.97
C LYS A 70 -2.86 -0.97 -0.13
N VAL A 71 -2.44 -0.27 0.92
CA VAL A 71 -1.39 -0.78 1.81
C VAL A 71 -1.96 -1.92 2.65
N ASN A 72 -1.23 -3.03 2.77
CA ASN A 72 -1.63 -4.17 3.59
C ASN A 72 -0.84 -4.23 4.90
N MET A 73 -1.53 -4.31 6.06
CA MET A 73 -0.91 -4.31 7.41
C MET A 73 -1.78 -5.01 8.47
N ASP A 74 -1.44 -6.23 8.88
CA ASP A 74 -2.23 -7.03 9.83
C ASP A 74 -1.52 -7.35 11.16
N ARG A 75 -0.30 -6.87 11.37
CA ARG A 75 0.41 -6.98 12.66
C ARG A 75 1.27 -5.77 12.96
N ASN A 76 1.74 -5.68 14.21
CA ASN A 76 2.75 -4.71 14.67
C ASN A 76 2.46 -3.24 14.31
N SER A 77 1.17 -2.90 14.25
CA SER A 77 0.66 -1.59 13.86
C SER A 77 -0.29 -1.05 14.95
N PRO A 78 -0.50 0.27 15.07
CA PRO A 78 -1.42 0.83 16.05
C PRO A 78 -2.85 0.32 15.88
N GLU A 79 -3.63 0.23 16.96
CA GLU A 79 -5.03 -0.27 16.92
C GLU A 79 -5.94 0.49 15.96
N TYR A 80 -5.66 1.77 15.73
CA TYR A 80 -6.43 2.62 14.82
C TYR A 80 -5.99 2.49 13.34
N LEU A 81 -4.91 1.75 13.06
CA LEU A 81 -4.30 1.60 11.74
C LEU A 81 -3.76 0.16 11.57
N ILE A 82 -4.65 -0.81 11.75
CA ILE A 82 -4.41 -2.24 11.57
C ILE A 82 -5.67 -2.88 11.00
N GLU A 83 -5.54 -3.95 10.24
CA GLU A 83 -6.65 -4.68 9.63
C GLU A 83 -6.55 -6.19 9.85
N ASP A 84 -7.66 -6.89 9.69
CA ASP A 84 -7.69 -8.35 9.66
C ASP A 84 -7.16 -8.88 8.32
N THR A 85 -6.46 -10.02 8.33
CA THR A 85 -5.89 -10.64 7.13
C THR A 85 -6.94 -10.90 6.05
N ASN A 86 -8.11 -11.44 6.40
CA ASN A 86 -9.15 -11.76 5.41
C ASN A 86 -9.80 -10.48 4.86
N GLN A 87 -10.01 -9.47 5.72
CA GLN A 87 -10.49 -8.16 5.26
C GLN A 87 -9.49 -7.51 4.31
N SER A 88 -8.19 -7.56 4.62
CA SER A 88 -7.12 -7.00 3.79
C SER A 88 -7.11 -7.61 2.39
N ILE A 89 -7.22 -8.94 2.30
CA ILE A 89 -7.28 -9.68 1.03
C ILE A 89 -8.56 -9.37 0.27
N SER A 90 -9.72 -9.38 0.93
CA SER A 90 -11.02 -9.08 0.32
C SER A 90 -11.04 -7.66 -0.29
N ASP A 91 -10.60 -6.66 0.48
CA ASP A 91 -10.54 -5.28 0.01
C ASP A 91 -9.56 -5.09 -1.15
N THR A 92 -8.41 -5.76 -1.08
CA THR A 92 -7.38 -5.70 -2.13
C THR A 92 -7.91 -6.31 -3.41
N GLU A 93 -8.55 -7.48 -3.34
CA GLU A 93 -9.13 -8.14 -4.51
C GLU A 93 -10.29 -7.33 -5.11
N ASP A 94 -11.13 -6.71 -4.29
CA ASP A 94 -12.20 -5.83 -4.77
C ASP A 94 -11.65 -4.62 -5.54
N ILE A 95 -10.58 -3.99 -5.05
CA ILE A 95 -9.90 -2.90 -5.76
C ILE A 95 -9.31 -3.42 -7.07
N ILE A 96 -8.65 -4.57 -7.07
CA ILE A 96 -8.08 -5.16 -8.29
C ILE A 96 -9.16 -5.35 -9.34
N LYS A 97 -10.24 -6.06 -8.99
CA LYS A 97 -11.35 -6.34 -9.92
C LYS A 97 -11.98 -5.07 -10.48
N GLU A 98 -12.08 -4.01 -9.67
CA GLU A 98 -12.69 -2.75 -10.08
C GLU A 98 -11.80 -1.94 -11.03
N TYR A 99 -10.48 -1.96 -10.87
CA TYR A 99 -9.56 -1.04 -11.57
C TYR A 99 -8.63 -1.68 -12.59
N ILE A 100 -8.47 -3.01 -12.62
CA ILE A 100 -7.51 -3.69 -13.50
C ILE A 100 -7.70 -3.34 -14.99
N ASP A 101 -8.95 -3.22 -15.43
CA ASP A 101 -9.32 -2.90 -16.82
C ASP A 101 -9.98 -1.51 -16.98
N LYS A 102 -10.08 -0.72 -15.89
CA LYS A 102 -10.77 0.58 -15.91
C LYS A 102 -9.96 1.67 -16.62
N SER A 103 -8.65 1.50 -16.76
CA SER A 103 -7.74 2.43 -17.43
C SER A 103 -6.52 1.72 -18.00
N ASP A 104 -6.01 2.20 -19.13
CA ASP A 104 -4.73 1.74 -19.69
C ASP A 104 -3.52 2.36 -18.97
N LEU A 105 -3.72 3.50 -18.29
CA LEU A 105 -2.65 4.27 -17.67
C LEU A 105 -2.52 4.00 -16.16
N VAL A 106 -3.64 3.72 -15.49
CA VAL A 106 -3.68 3.53 -14.03
C VAL A 106 -4.02 2.08 -13.72
N LYS A 107 -3.10 1.36 -13.06
CA LYS A 107 -3.21 -0.08 -12.78
C LYS A 107 -3.02 -0.39 -11.29
N PRO A 108 -3.63 -1.48 -10.79
CA PRO A 108 -3.39 -1.93 -9.42
C PRO A 108 -2.00 -2.55 -9.25
N ILE A 109 -1.47 -2.46 -8.03
CA ILE A 109 -0.22 -3.12 -7.59
C ILE A 109 -0.40 -3.65 -6.16
N ILE A 110 0.07 -4.87 -5.90
CA ILE A 110 0.02 -5.48 -4.56
C ILE A 110 1.01 -4.76 -3.65
N THR A 111 0.58 -4.37 -2.45
CA THR A 111 1.34 -3.43 -1.59
C THR A 111 1.37 -3.85 -0.11
N PRO A 112 2.01 -4.99 0.23
CA PRO A 112 2.41 -5.24 1.61
C PRO A 112 3.34 -4.12 2.03
N ARG A 113 3.04 -3.43 3.15
CA ARG A 113 3.83 -2.26 3.52
C ARG A 113 5.31 -2.60 3.70
N PHE A 114 5.57 -3.57 4.55
CA PHE A 114 6.88 -4.12 4.88
C PHE A 114 6.70 -5.40 5.69
N VAL A 115 7.71 -6.27 5.73
CA VAL A 115 7.64 -7.59 6.39
C VAL A 115 7.20 -7.51 7.86
N PRO A 116 7.70 -6.57 8.70
CA PRO A 116 7.26 -6.46 10.08
C PRO A 116 5.77 -6.23 10.29
N SER A 117 5.05 -5.58 9.36
CA SER A 117 3.61 -5.32 9.52
C SER A 117 2.70 -6.36 8.85
N CYS A 118 3.26 -7.37 8.19
CA CYS A 118 2.50 -8.39 7.49
C CYS A 118 2.79 -9.78 8.05
N THR A 119 1.77 -10.52 8.45
CA THR A 119 1.92 -11.93 8.84
C THR A 119 2.36 -12.79 7.64
N PRO A 120 2.99 -13.96 7.87
CA PRO A 120 3.26 -14.92 6.80
C PRO A 120 2.00 -15.29 6.00
N GLU A 121 0.86 -15.42 6.67
CA GLU A 121 -0.41 -15.75 6.03
C GLU A 121 -0.87 -14.66 5.05
N LEU A 122 -0.82 -13.40 5.48
CA LEU A 122 -1.14 -12.26 4.62
C LEU A 122 -0.19 -12.20 3.42
N MET A 123 1.12 -12.31 3.64
CA MET A 123 2.11 -12.28 2.56
C MET A 123 1.87 -13.39 1.53
N LYS A 124 1.56 -14.61 1.98
CA LYS A 124 1.25 -15.73 1.09
C LYS A 124 0.01 -15.44 0.23
N LYS A 125 -1.10 -15.02 0.86
CA LYS A 125 -2.35 -14.71 0.15
C LYS A 125 -2.20 -13.53 -0.83
N LEU A 126 -1.38 -12.53 -0.49
CA LEU A 126 -1.05 -11.42 -1.41
C LEU A 126 -0.23 -11.91 -2.61
N GLY A 127 0.71 -12.85 -2.41
CA GLY A 127 1.43 -13.52 -3.49
C GLY A 127 0.49 -14.29 -4.43
N GLU A 128 -0.47 -15.04 -3.87
CA GLU A 128 -1.50 -15.75 -4.65
C GLU A 128 -2.36 -14.78 -5.48
N LEU A 129 -2.71 -13.60 -4.95
CA LEU A 129 -3.41 -12.56 -5.71
C LEU A 129 -2.54 -11.98 -6.83
N SER A 130 -1.25 -11.74 -6.58
CA SER A 130 -0.31 -11.28 -7.60
C SER A 130 -0.21 -12.26 -8.77
N GLU A 131 -0.06 -13.56 -8.49
CA GLU A 131 -0.04 -14.61 -9.52
C GLU A 131 -1.37 -14.73 -10.26
N LYS A 132 -2.50 -14.70 -9.54
CA LYS A 132 -3.84 -14.86 -10.12
C LYS A 132 -4.20 -13.77 -11.13
N TYR A 133 -3.78 -12.54 -10.87
CA TYR A 133 -4.14 -11.37 -11.67
C TYR A 133 -2.95 -10.79 -12.47
N ASP A 134 -1.80 -11.48 -12.49
CA ASP A 134 -0.56 -11.04 -13.13
C ASP A 134 -0.15 -9.60 -12.72
N LEU A 135 -0.11 -9.35 -11.41
CA LEU A 135 0.15 -8.03 -10.85
C LEU A 135 1.55 -7.89 -10.30
N LEU A 136 2.10 -6.69 -10.44
CA LEU A 136 3.31 -6.28 -9.75
C LEU A 136 3.13 -6.26 -8.23
N ILE A 137 4.25 -6.26 -7.51
CA ILE A 137 4.32 -6.09 -6.05
C ILE A 137 5.27 -4.92 -5.74
N GLN A 138 4.88 -4.06 -4.79
CA GLN A 138 5.76 -3.06 -4.17
C GLN A 138 5.78 -3.23 -2.65
N SER A 139 6.95 -3.03 -2.03
CA SER A 139 7.13 -3.07 -0.57
C SER A 139 8.41 -2.34 -0.18
N HIS A 140 8.58 -2.02 1.10
CA HIS A 140 9.87 -1.57 1.64
C HIS A 140 10.77 -2.79 1.95
N LEU A 141 12.07 -2.67 1.66
CA LEU A 141 13.07 -3.72 1.90
C LEU A 141 14.39 -3.11 2.39
N SER A 142 14.91 -3.65 3.49
CA SER A 142 16.26 -3.37 4.02
C SER A 142 16.58 -1.88 4.17
N GLU A 143 15.62 -1.10 4.66
CA GLU A 143 15.73 0.36 4.72
C GLU A 143 16.44 0.81 6.01
N ASN A 144 16.45 -0.01 7.06
CA ASN A 144 17.15 0.29 8.32
C ASN A 144 17.82 -0.94 8.96
N HIS A 145 18.99 -0.76 9.58
CA HIS A 145 19.69 -1.84 10.29
C HIS A 145 18.85 -2.46 11.42
N LEU A 146 18.10 -1.64 12.18
CA LEU A 146 17.20 -2.11 13.23
C LEU A 146 15.99 -2.87 12.65
N GLU A 147 15.54 -2.51 11.45
CA GLU A 147 14.49 -3.24 10.75
C GLU A 147 15.00 -4.63 10.34
N ILE A 148 16.23 -4.73 9.83
CA ILE A 148 16.85 -6.01 9.45
C ILE A 148 16.98 -6.95 10.66
N GLU A 149 17.42 -6.43 11.80
CA GLU A 149 17.49 -7.21 13.05
C GLU A 149 16.10 -7.70 13.47
N TRP A 150 15.10 -6.83 13.44
CA TRP A 150 13.73 -7.18 13.80
C TRP A 150 13.13 -8.25 12.87
N ILE A 151 13.39 -8.19 11.56
CA ILE A 151 12.92 -9.20 10.60
C ILE A 151 13.55 -10.57 10.90
N LYS A 152 14.85 -10.61 11.22
CA LYS A 152 15.54 -11.87 11.60
C LYS A 152 14.93 -12.49 12.87
N GLU A 153 14.46 -11.67 13.80
CA GLU A 153 13.78 -12.16 15.00
C GLU A 153 12.37 -12.68 14.70
N LEU A 154 11.64 -12.01 13.79
CA LEU A 154 10.26 -12.36 13.41
C LEU A 154 10.16 -13.60 12.52
N HIS A 155 11.20 -13.88 11.73
CA HIS A 155 11.25 -14.98 10.76
C HIS A 155 12.55 -15.79 10.92
N ARG A 156 12.71 -16.43 12.08
CA ARG A 156 13.91 -17.23 12.38
C ARG A 156 14.08 -18.42 11.45
N GLU A 157 12.97 -18.91 10.90
CA GLU A 157 12.89 -19.98 9.91
C GLU A 157 13.42 -19.58 8.53
N CYS A 158 13.45 -18.28 8.22
CA CYS A 158 14.06 -17.74 7.01
C CYS A 158 15.53 -17.44 7.27
N SER A 159 16.35 -18.48 7.47
CA SER A 159 17.80 -18.30 7.46
C SER A 159 18.23 -17.85 6.06
N SER A 160 19.06 -16.83 5.99
CA SER A 160 19.82 -16.53 4.77
C SER A 160 20.76 -17.72 4.54
N GLU A 161 20.32 -18.70 3.76
CA GLU A 161 21.26 -19.64 3.17
C GLU A 161 22.24 -18.82 2.31
N LYS A 162 23.52 -19.09 2.52
CA LYS A 162 24.64 -18.43 1.83
C LYS A 162 24.63 -18.73 0.34
#